data_AF-A0A842T4G7-F1
#
_entry.id   AF-A0A842T4G7-F1
#
_cell.length_a   1.000
_cell.length_b   1.000
_cell.length_c   1.000
_cell.angle_alpha   90.00
_cell.angle_beta   90.00
_cell.angle_gamma   90.00
#
_symmetry.space_group_name_H-M   'P 1'
#
loop_
_entity.id
_entity.type
_entity.pdbx_description
1 polymer ?
#
loop_
_entity_poly.entity_id
_entity_poly.type
_entity_poly.pdbx_seq_one_letter_code
_entity_poly.pdbx_strand_id
1 'polypeptide(L)'
;MILSLVVLLITEINFARDSVKSDNQEVSLKGKFLFPAFYTFVIGAILDVFSAYSIFLLIIGRILLIISAFEFYVGFILPNFLKSALFQ
;
A
#
# COMPACT_ATOMS: atom_id res chain seq x y z
N MET A 1 6.30 -19.24 3.80
CA MET A 1 5.91 -17.88 4.25
C MET A 1 6.89 -16.79 3.82
N ILE A 2 8.19 -16.88 4.14
CA ILE A 2 9.15 -15.80 3.82
C ILE A 2 9.38 -15.64 2.31
N LEU A 3 9.57 -16.74 1.57
CA LEU A 3 9.74 -16.70 0.11
C LEU A 3 8.54 -16.06 -0.60
N SER A 4 7.32 -16.46 -0.22
CA SER A 4 6.07 -15.92 -0.75
C SER A 4 5.94 -14.41 -0.51
N LEU A 5 6.41 -13.89 0.63
CA LEU A 5 6.41 -12.44 0.91
C LEU A 5 7.41 -11.68 0.03
N VAL A 6 8.60 -12.24 -0.21
CA VAL A 6 9.61 -11.61 -1.07
C VAL A 6 9.12 -11.54 -2.52
N VAL A 7 8.53 -12.63 -3.03
CA VAL A 7 7.95 -12.66 -4.37
C VAL A 7 6.82 -11.64 -4.48
N LEU A 8 5.90 -11.64 -3.51
CA LEU A 8 4.76 -10.74 -3.47
C LEU A 8 5.21 -9.27 -3.46
N LEU A 9 6.22 -8.92 -2.65
CA LEU A 9 6.83 -7.58 -2.64
C LEU A 9 7.39 -7.14 -4.00
N ILE A 10 8.18 -8.01 -4.65
CA ILE A 10 8.80 -7.69 -5.93
C ILE A 10 7.71 -7.51 -7.00
N THR A 11 6.74 -8.42 -7.04
CA THR A 11 5.63 -8.38 -8.00
C THR A 11 4.76 -7.15 -7.79
N GLU A 12 4.41 -6.83 -6.55
CA GLU A 12 3.55 -5.72 -6.18
C GLU A 12 4.19 -4.36 -6.48
N ILE A 13 5.48 -4.20 -6.19
CA ILE A 13 6.21 -2.97 -6.53
C ILE A 13 6.27 -2.79 -8.05
N ASN A 14 6.56 -3.85 -8.80
CA ASN A 14 6.58 -3.78 -10.26
C ASN A 14 5.19 -3.46 -10.82
N PHE A 15 4.14 -4.10 -10.29
CA PHE A 15 2.75 -3.85 -10.66
C PHE A 15 2.33 -2.40 -10.40
N ALA A 16 2.63 -1.85 -9.23
CA ALA A 16 2.35 -0.44 -8.93
C ALA A 16 3.12 0.50 -9.86
N ARG A 17 4.40 0.21 -10.11
CA ARG A 17 5.25 1.03 -10.99
C ARG A 17 4.73 1.05 -12.42
N ASP A 18 4.31 -0.08 -12.95
CA ASP A 18 3.76 -0.17 -14.30
C ASP A 18 2.36 0.46 -14.35
N SER A 19 1.56 0.31 -13.29
CA SER A 19 0.26 0.98 -13.18
C SER A 19 0.40 2.50 -13.23
N VAL A 20 1.36 3.10 -12.50
CA VAL A 20 1.64 4.55 -12.52
C VAL A 20 1.96 5.06 -13.93
N LYS A 21 2.65 4.25 -14.74
CA LYS A 21 3.07 4.59 -16.11
C LYS A 21 1.99 4.33 -17.17
N SER A 22 0.83 3.80 -16.80
CA SER A 22 -0.24 3.51 -17.74
C SER A 22 -0.79 4.78 -18.40
N ASP A 23 -1.06 4.72 -19.70
CA ASP A 23 -1.75 5.79 -20.44
C ASP A 23 -3.19 6.01 -19.97
N ASN A 24 -3.79 5.00 -19.32
CA ASN A 24 -5.08 5.15 -18.68
C ASN A 24 -4.91 5.88 -17.34
N GLN A 25 -5.42 7.11 -17.28
CA GLN A 25 -5.34 7.97 -16.10
C GLN A 25 -5.93 7.33 -14.83
N GLU A 26 -6.95 6.46 -14.95
CA GLU A 26 -7.52 5.72 -13.81
C GLU A 26 -6.52 4.71 -13.25
N VAL A 27 -5.86 3.97 -14.14
CA VAL A 27 -4.84 2.98 -13.78
C VAL A 27 -3.60 3.67 -13.21
N SER A 28 -3.20 4.83 -13.78
CA SER A 28 -2.12 5.65 -13.26
C SER A 28 -2.38 6.13 -11.83
N LEU A 29 -3.59 6.63 -11.55
CA LEU A 29 -3.97 7.08 -10.21
C LEU A 29 -4.01 5.91 -9.21
N LYS A 30 -4.59 4.76 -9.60
CA LYS A 30 -4.56 3.52 -8.80
C LYS A 30 -3.13 3.16 -8.40
N GLY A 31 -2.21 3.16 -9.37
CA GLY A 31 -0.79 2.90 -9.13
C GLY A 31 -0.15 3.88 -8.14
N LYS A 32 -0.53 5.16 -8.16
CA LYS A 32 0.00 6.18 -7.23
C LYS A 32 -0.42 5.97 -5.78
N PHE A 33 -1.57 5.34 -5.53
CA PHE A 33 -1.99 4.96 -4.18
C PHE A 33 -1.44 3.60 -3.76
N LEU A 34 -1.35 2.64 -4.69
CA LEU A 34 -0.78 1.32 -4.40
C LEU A 34 0.72 1.38 -4.07
N PHE A 35 1.48 2.22 -4.76
CA PHE A 35 2.92 2.33 -4.54
C PHE A 35 3.28 2.65 -3.07
N PRO A 36 2.80 3.75 -2.44
CA PRO A 36 3.03 4.02 -1.03
C PRO A 36 2.40 2.96 -0.11
N ALA A 37 1.24 2.40 -0.46
CA ALA A 37 0.60 1.34 0.32
C ALA A 37 1.54 0.17 0.62
N PHE A 38 2.31 -0.27 -0.39
CA PHE A 38 3.28 -1.35 -0.21
C PHE A 38 4.39 -0.98 0.76
N TYR A 39 4.94 0.24 0.69
CA TYR A 39 5.96 0.68 1.65
C TYR A 39 5.41 0.80 3.07
N THR A 40 4.25 1.44 3.23
CA THR A 40 3.58 1.59 4.53
C THR A 40 3.28 0.22 5.14
N PHE A 41 2.80 -0.73 4.33
CA PHE A 41 2.53 -2.10 4.74
C PHE A 41 3.79 -2.81 5.22
N VAL A 42 4.88 -2.77 4.44
CA VAL A 42 6.14 -3.44 4.81
C VAL A 42 6.69 -2.88 6.11
N ILE A 43 6.73 -1.55 6.25
CA ILE A 43 7.23 -0.91 7.48
C ILE A 43 6.33 -1.31 8.67
N GLY A 44 5.01 -1.24 8.50
CA GLY A 44 4.05 -1.64 9.53
C GLY A 44 4.19 -3.10 9.94
N ALA A 45 4.36 -4.00 8.99
CA ALA A 45 4.55 -5.43 9.22
C ALA A 45 5.87 -5.73 9.94
N ILE A 46 6.97 -5.08 9.55
CA ILE A 46 8.25 -5.20 10.25
C ILE A 46 8.11 -4.74 11.71
N LEU A 47 7.47 -3.60 11.96
CA LEU A 47 7.25 -3.10 13.32
C LEU A 47 6.33 -4.04 14.13
N ASP A 48 5.33 -4.65 13.51
CA ASP A 48 4.43 -5.61 14.17
C ASP A 48 5.18 -6.90 14.59
N VAL A 49 6.19 -7.35 13.83
CA VAL A 49 7.07 -8.46 14.24
C VAL A 49 7.84 -8.12 15.53
N PHE A 50 8.24 -6.86 15.71
CA PHE A 50 8.93 -6.40 16.92
C PHE A 50 8.00 -5.92 18.04
N SER A 51 6.68 -6.07 17.87
CA SER A 51 5.67 -5.60 18.84
C SER A 51 5.83 -6.20 20.23
N ALA A 52 6.36 -7.43 20.34
CA ALA A 52 6.60 -8.10 21.61
C ALA A 52 7.64 -7.37 22.50
N TYR A 53 8.49 -6.53 21.92
CA TYR A 53 9.54 -5.81 22.65
C TYR A 53 9.08 -4.45 23.19
N SER A 54 7.99 -3.87 22.67
CA SER A 54 7.47 -2.58 23.12
C SER A 54 6.04 -2.32 22.66
N ILE A 55 5.20 -1.88 23.60
CA ILE A 55 3.82 -1.43 23.31
C ILE A 55 3.80 -0.28 22.29
N PHE A 56 4.83 0.57 22.26
CA PHE A 56 4.91 1.67 21.29
C PHE A 56 5.12 1.14 19.86
N LEU A 57 5.95 0.10 19.68
CA LEU A 57 6.16 -0.53 18.38
C LEU A 57 4.87 -1.20 17.89
N LEU A 58 4.12 -1.84 18.80
CA LEU A 58 2.79 -2.38 18.50
C LEU A 58 1.85 -1.27 17.99
N ILE A 59 1.73 -0.16 18.73
CA ILE A 59 0.81 0.93 18.37
C ILE A 59 1.19 1.53 17.01
N ILE A 60 2.47 1.86 16.80
CA ILE A 60 2.95 2.45 15.54
C ILE A 60 2.75 1.47 14.38
N GLY A 61 3.11 0.20 14.56
CA GLY A 61 2.90 -0.84 13.56
C GLY A 61 1.43 -0.96 13.16
N ARG A 62 0.51 -0.96 14.13
CA ARG A 62 -0.94 -1.01 13.87
C ARG A 62 -1.46 0.20 13.11
N ILE A 63 -1.02 1.40 13.47
CA ILE A 63 -1.40 2.63 12.76
C ILE A 63 -0.93 2.55 11.30
N LEU A 64 0.32 2.18 11.05
CA LEU A 64 0.85 2.02 9.69
C LEU A 64 0.09 0.96 8.90
N LEU A 65 -0.22 -0.19 9.52
CA LEU A 65 -0.99 -1.24 8.84
C LEU A 65 -2.41 -0.76 8.48
N ILE A 66 -3.08 0.00 9.35
CA ILE A 66 -4.39 0.59 9.07
C ILE A 66 -4.29 1.60 7.92
N ILE A 67 -3.27 2.46 7.92
CA ILE A 67 -3.02 3.41 6.83
C ILE A 67 -2.80 2.64 5.52
N SER A 68 -1.96 1.60 5.53
CA SER A 68 -1.69 0.79 4.34
C SER A 68 -2.96 0.12 3.81
N ALA A 69 -3.85 -0.36 4.69
CA ALA A 69 -5.12 -0.94 4.29
C ALA A 69 -6.03 0.09 3.61
N PHE A 70 -6.04 1.34 4.10
CA PHE A 70 -6.77 2.42 3.45
C PHE A 70 -6.17 2.76 2.08
N GLU A 71 -4.84 2.86 1.98
CA GLU A 71 -4.14 3.10 0.73
C GLU A 71 -4.37 1.98 -0.29
N PHE A 72 -4.39 0.72 0.15
CA PHE A 72 -4.76 -0.42 -0.69
C PHE A 72 -6.21 -0.37 -1.15
N TYR A 73 -7.14 -0.05 -0.25
CA TYR A 73 -8.54 0.11 -0.61
C TYR A 73 -8.71 1.16 -1.72
N VAL A 74 -8.09 2.33 -1.56
CA VAL A 74 -8.13 3.38 -2.58
C VAL A 74 -7.40 2.95 -3.85
N GLY A 75 -6.24 2.32 -3.74
CA GLY A 75 -5.42 1.91 -4.87
C GLY A 75 -6.05 0.79 -5.72
N PHE A 76 -6.80 -0.14 -5.13
CA PHE A 76 -7.46 -1.21 -5.88
C PHE A 76 -8.85 -0.79 -6.39
N ILE A 77 -9.66 -0.17 -5.55
CA ILE A 77 -11.07 0.14 -5.89
C ILE A 77 -11.19 1.49 -6.59
N LEU A 78 -10.39 2.48 -6.16
CA LEU A 78 -10.48 3.89 -6.56
C LEU A 78 -11.93 4.40 -6.54
N PRO A 79 -12.47 4.73 -5.36
CA PRO A 79 -13.89 5.03 -5.23
C PRO A 79 -14.28 6.30 -6.00
N ASN A 80 -15.54 6.35 -6.45
CA ASN A 80 -16.02 7.38 -7.38
C ASN A 80 -15.85 8.82 -6.85
N PHE A 81 -15.93 9.03 -5.52
CA PHE A 81 -15.71 10.36 -4.92
C PHE A 81 -14.26 10.87 -5.12
N LEU A 82 -13.29 9.96 -5.11
CA LEU A 82 -11.88 10.27 -5.38
C LEU A 82 -11.64 10.45 -6.88
N LYS A 83 -12.33 9.68 -7.73
CA LYS A 83 -12.33 9.93 -9.17
C LYS A 83 -12.85 11.33 -9.48
N SER A 84 -14.00 11.74 -8.96
CA SER A 84 -14.55 13.08 -9.22
C SER A 84 -13.70 14.23 -8.65
N ALA A 85 -12.89 13.98 -7.62
CA ALA A 85 -12.01 15.00 -7.04
C ALA A 85 -10.67 15.15 -7.79
N LEU A 86 -10.15 14.06 -8.38
CA LEU A 86 -8.85 14.03 -9.07
C LEU A 86 -8.96 14.13 -10.60
N PHE A 87 -10.12 13.78 -11.15
CA PHE A 87 -10.50 14.04 -12.54
C PHE A 87 -11.45 15.24 -12.56
N GLN A 88 -10.88 16.44 -12.40
CA GLN A 88 -11.56 17.68 -12.83
C GLN A 88 -11.45 17.83 -14.34
#